data_AF-A0A412IU17-F1
#
_entry.id   AF-A0A412IU17-F1
#
_cell.length_a   1.000
_cell.length_b   1.000
_cell.length_c   1.000
_cell.angle_alpha   90.00
_cell.angle_beta   90.00
_cell.angle_gamma   90.00
#
_symmetry.space_group_name_H-M   'P 1'
#
loop_
_entity.id
_entity.type
_entity.pdbx_description
1 polymer ?
#
loop_
_entity_poly.entity_id
_entity_poly.type
_entity_poly.pdbx_seq_one_letter_code
_entity_poly.pdbx_strand_id
1 'polypeptide(L)' 'MTNEKNENSLKIKSLWKESGLSITEMAKVVGISSYTVKSWCLQKRNPPDYVVDLVEKRMLEYMNGRKEDSNAEKEKVH' A
#
# COMPACT_ATOMS: atom_id res chain seq x y z
N MET A 1 -5.96 -25.33 -7.56
CA MET A 1 -4.81 -24.60 -8.16
C MET A 1 -5.09 -23.12 -8.05
N THR A 2 -4.60 -22.47 -6.99
CA THR A 2 -4.58 -21.01 -6.89
C THR A 2 -3.53 -20.48 -7.88
N ASN A 3 -3.92 -19.54 -8.73
CA ASN A 3 -3.08 -18.99 -9.79
C ASN A 3 -1.87 -18.24 -9.18
N GLU A 4 -0.71 -18.88 -9.08
CA GLU A 4 0.56 -18.29 -8.58
C GLU A 4 1.02 -17.06 -9.39
N LYS A 5 0.47 -16.84 -10.59
CA LYS A 5 0.92 -15.79 -11.53
C LYS A 5 0.82 -14.34 -11.03
N ASN A 6 0.14 -14.09 -9.90
CA ASN A 6 -0.23 -12.75 -9.44
C ASN A 6 0.00 -12.48 -7.95
N GLU A 7 0.81 -13.28 -7.25
CA GLU A 7 1.01 -13.15 -5.79
C GLU A 7 1.41 -11.74 -5.34
N ASN A 8 2.35 -11.11 -6.06
CA ASN A 8 2.81 -9.75 -5.75
C ASN A 8 1.72 -8.70 -5.93
N SER A 9 0.90 -8.86 -6.98
CA SER A 9 -0.24 -7.99 -7.20
C SER A 9 -1.31 -8.13 -6.10
N LEU A 10 -1.47 -9.34 -5.53
CA LEU A 10 -2.35 -9.60 -4.39
C LEU A 10 -1.81 -8.96 -3.11
N LYS A 11 -0.50 -9.05 -2.83
CA LYS A 11 0.14 -8.36 -1.69
C LYS A 11 -0.12 -6.86 -1.73
N ILE A 12 0.16 -6.21 -2.86
CA ILE A 12 -0.10 -4.77 -3.06
C ILE A 12 -1.59 -4.43 -2.88
N LYS A 13 -2.50 -5.30 -3.38
CA LYS A 13 -3.94 -5.10 -3.21
C LYS A 13 -4.38 -5.18 -1.74
N SER A 14 -3.79 -6.08 -0.95
CA SER A 14 -4.10 -6.19 0.48
C SER A 14 -3.63 -4.95 1.25
N LEU A 15 -2.38 -4.52 1.04
CA LEU A 15 -1.83 -3.29 1.64
C LEU A 15 -2.68 -2.05 1.31
N TRP A 16 -3.11 -1.94 0.06
CA TRP A 16 -4.00 -0.86 -0.37
C TRP A 16 -5.30 -0.86 0.45
N LYS A 17 -5.98 -2.01 0.57
CA LYS A 17 -7.22 -2.13 1.34
C LYS A 17 -7.02 -1.80 2.81
N GLU A 18 -5.95 -2.31 3.42
CA GLU A 18 -5.63 -2.08 4.83
C GLU A 18 -5.33 -0.61 5.13
N SER A 19 -4.71 0.10 4.19
CA SER A 19 -4.36 1.52 4.36
C SER A 19 -5.57 2.46 4.42
N GLY A 20 -6.72 2.05 3.85
CA GLY A 20 -7.91 2.89 3.66
C GLY A 20 -7.73 4.04 2.68
N LEU A 21 -6.61 4.10 1.94
CA LEU A 21 -6.32 5.16 0.98
C LEU A 21 -7.06 4.96 -0.35
N SER A 22 -7.28 6.04 -1.10
CA SER A 22 -7.55 5.94 -2.53
C SER A 22 -6.29 5.47 -3.29
N ILE A 23 -6.48 4.93 -4.50
CA ILE A 23 -5.36 4.53 -5.38
C ILE A 23 -4.44 5.73 -5.67
N THR A 24 -4.99 6.92 -5.82
CA THR A 24 -4.21 8.14 -6.08
C THR A 24 -3.35 8.54 -4.88
N GLU A 25 -3.86 8.40 -3.65
CA GLU A 25 -3.09 8.67 -2.44
C GLU A 25 -1.99 7.63 -2.22
N MET A 26 -2.32 6.33 -2.37
CA MET A 26 -1.32 5.28 -2.31
C MET A 26 -0.19 5.52 -3.32
N ALA A 27 -0.53 5.86 -4.57
CA ALA A 27 0.42 6.20 -5.61
C ALA A 27 1.37 7.34 -5.23
N LYS A 28 0.87 8.37 -4.55
CA LYS A 28 1.70 9.46 -4.01
C LYS A 28 2.63 8.96 -2.91
N VAL A 29 2.13 8.17 -1.95
CA VAL A 29 2.93 7.59 -0.85
C VAL A 29 4.07 6.75 -1.41
N VAL A 30 3.78 5.87 -2.37
CA VAL A 30 4.79 4.97 -2.93
C VAL A 30 5.63 5.62 -4.02
N GLY A 31 5.30 6.83 -4.48
CA GLY A 31 6.03 7.54 -5.55
C GLY A 31 5.96 6.84 -6.92
N ILE A 32 4.86 6.15 -7.21
CA ILE A 32 4.64 5.39 -8.45
C ILE A 32 3.37 5.92 -9.13
N SER A 33 3.31 5.89 -10.47
CA SER A 33 2.12 6.38 -11.18
C SER A 33 0.83 5.68 -10.71
N SER A 34 -0.25 6.45 -10.58
CA SER A 34 -1.55 5.90 -10.17
C SER A 34 -2.09 4.86 -11.16
N TYR A 35 -1.76 5.01 -12.45
CA TYR A 35 -2.08 4.00 -13.47
C TYR A 35 -1.39 2.67 -13.17
N THR A 36 -0.09 2.70 -12.88
CA THR A 36 0.70 1.50 -12.57
C THR A 36 0.18 0.80 -11.32
N VAL A 37 -0.05 1.55 -10.24
CA VAL A 37 -0.63 1.01 -8.98
C VAL A 37 -2.01 0.41 -9.25
N LYS A 38 -2.87 1.09 -10.00
CA LYS A 38 -4.19 0.56 -10.42
C LYS A 38 -4.06 -0.75 -11.18
N SER A 39 -3.11 -0.88 -12.11
CA SER A 39 -2.89 -2.12 -12.86
C SER A 39 -2.50 -3.28 -11.94
N TRP A 40 -1.68 -3.03 -10.92
CA TRP A 40 -1.33 -4.06 -9.92
C TRP A 40 -2.52 -4.42 -9.04
N CYS A 41 -3.25 -3.46 -8.48
CA CYS A 41 -4.42 -3.74 -7.64
C CYS A 41 -5.56 -4.47 -8.38
N LEU A 42 -5.68 -4.24 -9.69
CA LEU A 42 -6.61 -4.95 -10.57
C LEU A 42 -6.04 -6.25 -11.15
N GLN A 43 -4.85 -6.68 -10.73
CA GLN A 43 -4.17 -7.90 -11.17
C GLN A 43 -3.97 -7.98 -12.70
N LYS A 44 -3.88 -6.83 -13.36
CA LYS A 44 -3.59 -6.72 -14.81
C LYS A 44 -2.11 -6.89 -15.10
N ARG A 45 -1.26 -6.63 -14.11
CA ARG A 45 0.20 -6.80 -14.16
C ARG A 45 0.67 -7.33 -12.81
N ASN A 46 1.68 -8.19 -12.82
CA ASN A 46 2.37 -8.61 -11.60
C ASN A 46 3.67 -7.80 -11.47
N PRO A 47 3.88 -7.06 -10.36
CA PRO A 47 5.14 -6.35 -10.14
C PRO A 47 6.29 -7.32 -9.84
N PRO A 48 7.54 -6.97 -10.18
CA PRO A 48 8.73 -7.65 -9.68
C PRO A 48 8.85 -7.56 -8.15
N ASP A 49 9.55 -8.51 -7.53
CA ASP A 49 9.69 -8.59 -6.07
C ASP A 49 10.26 -7.32 -5.44
N TYR A 50 11.35 -6.76 -6.01
CA TYR A 50 11.97 -5.54 -5.50
C TYR A 50 11.03 -4.32 -5.49
N VAL A 51 9.99 -4.33 -6.34
CA VAL A 51 8.96 -3.27 -6.35
C VAL A 51 7.97 -3.49 -5.22
N VAL A 52 7.66 -4.75 -4.88
CA VAL A 52 6.81 -5.07 -3.73
C VAL A 52 7.49 -4.64 -2.44
N ASP A 53 8.77 -4.97 -2.27
CA ASP A 53 9.55 -4.58 -1.08
C ASP A 53 9.55 -3.05 -0.87
N LEU A 54 9.70 -2.29 -1.96
CA LEU A 54 9.63 -0.83 -1.93
C LEU A 54 8.23 -0.32 -1.52
N VAL A 55 7.18 -0.92 -2.08
CA VAL A 55 5.78 -0.56 -1.77
C VAL A 55 5.46 -0.88 -0.31
N GLU A 56 5.82 -2.07 0.16
CA GLU A 56 5.65 -2.51 1.55
C GLU A 56 6.35 -1.54 2.51
N LYS A 57 7.63 -1.25 2.29
CA LYS A 57 8.40 -0.32 3.12
C LYS A 57 7.72 1.04 3.25
N ARG A 58 7.40 1.69 2.11
CA ARG A 58 6.81 3.04 2.10
C ARG A 58 5.42 3.08 2.73
N MET A 59 4.61 2.05 2.49
CA MET A 59 3.28 1.96 3.08
C MET A 59 3.34 1.74 4.60
N LEU A 60 4.26 0.91 5.08
CA LEU A 60 4.46 0.69 6.51
C LEU A 60 4.94 1.97 7.22
N GLU A 61 5.91 2.68 6.65
CA GLU A 61 6.38 3.98 7.16
C GLU A 61 5.20 4.98 7.27
N TYR A 62 4.38 5.09 6.23
CA TYR A 62 3.21 5.96 6.23
C TYR A 62 2.13 5.57 7.27
N MET A 63 1.82 4.27 7.37
CA MET A 63 0.81 3.77 8.30
C MET A 63 1.25 3.88 9.76
N ASN A 64 2.55 3.72 10.04
CA ASN A 64 3.09 3.91 11.38
C ASN A 64 3.05 5.39 11.80
N GLY A 65 3.43 6.31 10.92
CA GLY A 65 3.30 7.76 11.19
C GLY A 65 1.87 8.16 11.51
N ARG A 66 0.87 7.68 10.75
CA ARG A 66 -0.55 7.91 11.04
C ARG A 66 -1.01 7.39 12.40
N LYS A 67 -0.47 6.24 12.85
CA LYS A 67 -0.82 5.66 14.16
C LYS A 67 -0.24 6.47 15.31
N GLU A 68 0.97 7.00 15.14
CA GLU A 68 1.61 7.89 16.11
C GLU A 68 0.82 9.19 16.27
N ASP A 69 0.45 9.84 15.17
CA ASP A 69 -0.39 11.06 15.19
C ASP A 69 -1.75 10.81 15.88
N SER A 70 -2.38 9.68 15.56
CA SER A 70 -3.68 9.29 16.14
C SER A 70 -3.60 8.97 17.64
N ASN A 71 -2.45 8.51 18.15
CA ASN A 71 -2.24 8.27 19.58
C ASN A 71 -1.91 9.56 20.32
N ALA A 72 -1.10 10.45 19.73
CA ALA A 72 -0.77 11.75 20.32
C ALA A 72 -2.00 12.66 20.50
N GLU A 73 -2.99 12.58 19.61
CA GLU A 73 -4.26 13.31 19.78
C GLU A 73 -5.11 12.74 20.92
N LYS A 74 -5.06 11.43 21.18
CA LYS A 74 -5.82 10.81 22.28
C LYS A 74 -5.26 11.13 23.66
N GLU A 75 -3.94 11.27 23.79
CA GLU A 75 -3.29 11.62 25.06
C GLU A 75 -3.51 13.08 25.49
N LYS A 76 -3.86 13.99 24.57
CA LYS A 76 -4.15 15.41 24.90
C LYS A 76 -5.56 15.65 25.46
N VAL A 77 -6.44 14.65 25.45
CA VAL A 77 -7.85 14.74 25.88
C VAL A 77 -8.07 14.05 27.24
N HIS A 78 -7.01 13.87 28.03
CA HIS A 78 -7.06 13.43 29.42
C HIS A 78 -6.31 14.41 30.32
#